data_AF-A0A0T7BRR2-F1
#
_entry.id   AF-A0A0T7BRR2-F1
#
_cell.length_a   1.000
_cell.length_b   1.000
_cell.length_c   1.000
_cell.angle_alpha   90.00
_cell.angle_beta   90.00
_cell.angle_gamma   90.00
#
_symmetry.space_group_name_H-M   'P 1'
#
loop_
_entity.id
_entity.type
_entity.pdbx_description
1 polymer ?
#
loop_
_entity_poly.entity_id
_entity_poly.type
_entity_poly.pdbx_seq_one_letter_code
_entity_poly.pdbx_strand_id
1 'polypeptide(L)'
;MRINLNSAIIPDGNFYWHEATRNGERMPESLDVERNIIKIAQALEEVREFLGNKPMRIHSWYRPPRINRAVGGASHSRHILGDAVDFSIPGENPLAIYDKLDEWWGNRGGLGKSSTFTHIDLRGTRSRWTY
;
A
#
# COMPACT_ATOMS: atom_id res chain seq x y z
N MET A 1 8.04 -8.21 17.41
CA MET A 1 9.14 -7.23 17.40
C MET A 1 8.60 -5.90 17.91
N ARG A 2 9.38 -5.05 18.58
CA ARG A 2 8.90 -3.69 18.93
C ARG A 2 9.08 -2.80 17.70
N ILE A 3 7.98 -2.44 17.04
CA ILE A 3 8.00 -1.56 15.87
C ILE A 3 8.48 -0.17 16.30
N ASN A 4 9.51 0.35 15.63
CA ASN A 4 9.93 1.74 15.71
C ASN A 4 9.29 2.50 14.55
N LEU A 5 8.39 3.45 14.88
CA LEU A 5 7.60 4.19 13.90
C LEU A 5 8.46 4.99 12.91
N ASN A 6 9.64 5.47 13.34
CA ASN A 6 10.53 6.30 12.54
C ASN A 6 11.60 5.49 11.78
N SER A 7 11.52 4.16 11.83
CA SER A 7 12.40 3.29 11.04
C SER A 7 11.74 2.92 9.72
N ALA A 8 12.57 2.79 8.69
CA ALA A 8 12.16 2.17 7.44
C ALA A 8 11.63 0.75 7.70
N ILE A 9 10.63 0.33 6.94
CA ILE A 9 10.02 -1.00 7.06
C ILE A 9 11.00 -2.08 6.61
N ILE A 10 11.80 -1.77 5.59
CA ILE A 10 12.86 -2.63 5.05
C ILE A 10 14.21 -1.89 5.10
N PRO A 11 15.35 -2.62 5.14
CA PRO A 11 16.68 -2.00 5.07
C PRO A 11 16.83 -1.10 3.84
N ASP A 12 17.41 0.08 4.02
CA ASP A 12 17.64 1.10 2.98
C ASP A 12 16.37 1.53 2.21
N GLY A 13 15.19 1.28 2.79
CA GLY A 13 13.89 1.63 2.21
C GLY A 13 13.48 3.09 2.41
N ASN A 14 12.54 3.52 1.57
CA ASN A 14 11.93 4.85 1.55
C ASN A 14 10.56 4.88 2.25
N PHE A 15 10.03 3.73 2.68
CA PHE A 15 8.75 3.63 3.38
C PHE A 15 8.92 3.26 4.85
N TYR A 16 8.17 3.95 5.71
CA TYR A 16 8.36 3.93 7.15
C TYR A 16 7.16 3.34 7.89
N TRP A 17 7.42 2.80 9.08
CA TRP A 17 6.36 2.20 9.90
C TRP A 17 5.26 3.20 10.29
N HIS A 18 5.58 4.48 10.46
CA HIS A 18 4.57 5.51 10.73
C HIS A 18 3.58 5.67 9.55
N GLU A 19 4.00 5.41 8.32
CA GLU A 19 3.11 5.45 7.15
C GLU A 19 2.19 4.22 7.13
N ALA A 20 2.78 3.02 7.31
CA ALA A 20 2.03 1.77 7.29
C ALA A 20 0.99 1.67 8.43
N THR A 21 1.31 2.26 9.58
CA THR A 21 0.51 2.15 10.82
C THR A 21 -0.27 3.41 11.17
N ARG A 22 -0.28 4.44 10.31
CA ARG A 22 -0.91 5.74 10.60
C ARG A 22 -0.43 6.31 11.93
N ASN A 23 0.88 6.55 12.04
CA ASN A 23 1.55 7.04 13.26
C ASN A 23 1.27 6.17 14.50
N GLY A 24 1.11 4.86 14.34
CA GLY A 24 0.84 3.91 15.42
C GLY A 24 -0.64 3.76 15.80
N GLU A 25 -1.57 4.48 15.18
CA GLU A 25 -3.02 4.28 15.41
C GLU A 25 -3.52 2.91 14.91
N ARG A 26 -2.80 2.32 13.96
CA ARG A 26 -3.12 1.09 13.25
C ARG A 26 -1.95 0.11 13.39
N MET A 27 -1.65 -0.29 14.62
CA MET A 27 -0.61 -1.31 14.86
C MET A 27 -1.03 -2.68 14.32
N PRO A 28 -0.14 -3.44 13.65
CA PRO A 28 -0.42 -4.80 13.19
C PRO A 28 -0.94 -5.67 14.34
N GLU A 29 -2.04 -6.38 14.12
CA GLU A 29 -2.69 -7.21 15.14
C GLU A 29 -2.12 -8.64 15.18
N SER A 30 -1.29 -9.01 14.19
CA SER A 30 -0.63 -10.31 14.12
C SER A 30 0.71 -10.23 13.38
N LEU A 31 1.54 -11.26 13.58
CA LEU A 31 2.80 -11.41 12.83
C LEU A 31 2.57 -11.59 11.33
N ASP A 32 1.42 -12.11 10.91
CA ASP A 32 1.11 -12.27 9.48
C ASP A 32 0.82 -10.93 8.82
N VAL A 33 0.12 -10.02 9.52
CA VAL A 33 -0.04 -8.63 9.06
C VAL A 33 1.32 -7.94 8.98
N GLU A 34 2.17 -8.10 10.00
CA GLU A 34 3.52 -7.52 10.01
C GLU A 34 4.36 -8.01 8.80
N ARG A 35 4.35 -9.32 8.54
CA ARG A 35 5.02 -9.93 7.37
C ARG A 35 4.46 -9.42 6.04
N ASN A 36 3.15 -9.24 5.95
CA ASN A 36 2.51 -8.73 4.75
C ASN A 36 2.86 -7.27 4.47
N ILE A 37 2.93 -6.44 5.52
CA ILE A 37 3.41 -5.05 5.42
C ILE A 37 4.85 -5.04 4.88
N ILE A 38 5.73 -5.89 5.40
CA ILE A 38 7.11 -6.00 4.91
C ILE A 38 7.15 -6.39 3.43
N LYS A 39 6.34 -7.38 3.01
CA LYS A 39 6.28 -7.83 1.60
C LYS A 39 5.78 -6.74 0.66
N ILE A 40 4.68 -6.06 0.98
CA ILE A 40 4.17 -4.99 0.11
C ILE A 40 5.09 -3.76 0.14
N ALA A 41 5.85 -3.53 1.22
CA ALA A 41 6.89 -2.49 1.23
C ALA A 41 8.01 -2.78 0.22
N GLN A 42 8.46 -4.03 0.09
CA GLN A 42 9.43 -4.44 -0.94
C GLN A 42 8.88 -4.18 -2.35
N ALA A 43 7.64 -4.60 -2.60
CA ALA A 43 7.02 -4.37 -3.91
C ALA A 43 6.75 -2.87 -4.19
N LEU A 44 6.52 -2.07 -3.14
CA LEU A 44 6.32 -0.64 -3.26
C LEU A 44 7.63 0.09 -3.60
N GLU A 45 8.79 -0.41 -3.18
CA GLU A 45 10.09 0.11 -3.67
C GLU A 45 10.26 -0.14 -5.17
N GLU A 46 9.93 -1.34 -5.66
CA GLU A 46 9.97 -1.64 -7.10
C GLU A 46 9.02 -0.70 -7.88
N VAL A 47 7.83 -0.43 -7.34
CA VAL A 47 6.89 0.56 -7.90
C VAL A 47 7.51 1.95 -7.92
N ARG A 48 8.13 2.38 -6.81
CA ARG A 48 8.78 3.69 -6.70
C ARG A 48 9.89 3.84 -7.72
N GLU A 49 10.72 2.82 -7.91
CA GLU A 49 11.79 2.78 -8.90
C GLU A 49 11.23 2.85 -10.34
N PHE A 50 10.25 2.01 -10.66
CA PHE A 50 9.59 2.00 -11.97
C PHE A 50 8.96 3.36 -12.33
N LEU A 51 8.42 4.07 -11.34
CA LEU A 51 7.84 5.40 -11.51
C LEU A 51 8.88 6.54 -11.46
N GLY A 52 10.18 6.22 -11.47
CA GLY A 52 11.28 7.17 -11.60
C GLY A 52 11.84 7.68 -10.27
N ASN A 53 11.80 6.88 -9.20
CA ASN A 53 12.36 7.19 -7.88
C ASN A 53 11.80 8.47 -7.23
N LYS A 54 10.55 8.82 -7.52
CA LYS A 54 9.89 10.01 -6.99
C LYS A 54 9.34 9.78 -5.57
N PRO A 55 9.27 10.80 -4.71
CA PRO A 55 8.58 10.70 -3.44
C PRO A 55 7.10 10.30 -3.62
N MET A 56 6.68 9.28 -2.89
CA MET A 56 5.30 8.79 -2.90
C MET A 56 4.63 9.17 -1.58
N ARG A 57 3.43 9.77 -1.67
CA ARG A 57 2.59 10.06 -0.52
C ARG A 57 1.70 8.86 -0.24
N ILE A 58 1.82 8.28 0.95
CA ILE A 58 0.97 7.19 1.43
C ILE A 58 -0.31 7.76 2.04
N HIS A 59 -1.46 7.36 1.51
CA HIS A 59 -2.78 7.77 2.02
C HIS A 59 -3.34 6.75 3.01
N SER A 60 -3.20 5.46 2.68
CA SER A 60 -3.64 4.35 3.52
C SER A 60 -2.80 3.11 3.24
N TRP A 61 -2.57 2.33 4.28
CA TRP A 61 -1.89 1.04 4.20
C TRP A 61 -2.64 0.04 5.07
N TYR A 62 -2.11 -0.40 6.21
CA TYR A 62 -2.84 -1.33 7.05
C TYR A 62 -4.07 -0.67 7.69
N ARG A 63 -5.21 -1.36 7.63
CA ARG A 63 -6.47 -0.98 8.29
C ARG A 63 -6.97 -2.15 9.12
N PRO A 64 -6.90 -2.05 10.47
CA PRO A 64 -7.52 -3.05 11.33
C PRO A 64 -9.00 -3.26 10.97
N PRO A 65 -9.57 -4.48 11.15
CA PRO A 65 -10.93 -4.78 10.75
C PRO A 65 -11.98 -3.76 11.22
N ARG A 66 -11.85 -3.29 12.47
CA ARG A 66 -12.73 -2.26 13.05
C ARG A 66 -12.68 -0.93 12.29
N ILE A 67 -11.48 -0.50 11.89
CA ILE A 67 -11.26 0.76 11.18
C ILE A 67 -11.72 0.61 9.73
N ASN A 68 -11.40 -0.52 9.08
CA ASN A 68 -11.86 -0.79 7.72
C ASN A 68 -13.39 -0.74 7.61
N ARG A 69 -14.10 -1.35 8.57
CA ARG A 69 -15.58 -1.27 8.63
C ARG A 69 -16.08 0.16 8.85
N ALA A 70 -15.46 0.91 9.76
CA ALA A 70 -15.88 2.28 10.07
C ALA A 70 -15.78 3.23 8.86
N VAL A 71 -14.84 2.99 7.95
CA VAL A 71 -14.68 3.77 6.70
C VAL A 71 -15.44 3.18 5.52
N GLY A 72 -16.31 2.19 5.73
CA GLY A 72 -17.08 1.54 4.66
C GLY A 72 -16.25 0.66 3.72
N GLY A 73 -15.08 0.20 4.16
CA GLY A 73 -14.23 -0.68 3.36
C GLY A 73 -14.83 -2.07 3.16
N ALA A 74 -14.50 -2.69 2.02
CA ALA A 74 -14.94 -4.05 1.70
C ALA A 74 -14.52 -5.07 2.78
N SER A 75 -15.37 -6.07 3.03
CA SER A 75 -15.15 -7.11 4.06
C SER A 75 -13.87 -7.92 3.84
N HIS A 76 -13.49 -8.14 2.59
CA HIS A 76 -12.27 -8.84 2.19
C HIS A 76 -11.17 -7.88 1.70
N SER A 77 -11.14 -6.64 2.22
CA SER A 77 -10.13 -5.66 1.83
C SER A 77 -8.72 -6.13 2.16
N ARG A 78 -7.81 -6.02 1.18
CA ARG A 78 -6.39 -6.34 1.34
C ARG A 78 -5.68 -5.44 2.36
N HIS A 79 -6.20 -4.23 2.61
CA HIS A 79 -5.71 -3.39 3.71
C HIS A 79 -5.86 -4.04 5.09
N ILE A 80 -6.84 -4.93 5.29
CA ILE A 80 -7.00 -5.70 6.54
C ILE A 80 -5.87 -6.72 6.70
N LEU A 81 -5.33 -7.23 5.61
CA LEU A 81 -4.27 -8.22 5.63
C LEU A 81 -2.87 -7.58 5.70
N GLY A 82 -2.78 -6.26 5.55
CA GLY A 82 -1.52 -5.50 5.57
C GLY A 82 -0.78 -5.48 4.24
N ASP A 83 -1.32 -6.09 3.19
CA ASP A 83 -0.67 -6.27 1.90
C ASP A 83 -1.18 -5.32 0.80
N ALA A 84 -1.72 -4.15 1.19
CA ALA A 84 -2.24 -3.16 0.27
C ALA A 84 -1.88 -1.72 0.65
N VAL A 85 -1.70 -0.88 -0.37
CA VAL A 85 -1.29 0.51 -0.25
C VAL A 85 -2.07 1.39 -1.22
N ASP A 86 -2.62 2.48 -0.69
CA ASP A 86 -3.18 3.60 -1.46
C ASP A 86 -2.16 4.74 -1.44
N PHE A 87 -1.66 5.16 -2.60
CA PHE A 87 -0.61 6.18 -2.71
C PHE A 87 -0.87 7.19 -3.84
N SER A 88 -0.14 8.29 -3.82
CA SER A 88 -0.03 9.21 -4.96
C SER A 88 1.39 9.76 -5.09
N ILE A 89 1.73 10.33 -6.25
CA ILE A 89 2.98 11.08 -6.44
C ILE A 89 2.61 12.55 -6.58
N PRO A 90 3.16 13.46 -5.74
CA PRO A 90 2.89 14.89 -5.85
C PRO A 90 3.18 15.41 -7.27
N GLY A 91 2.21 16.14 -7.84
CA GLY A 91 2.31 16.69 -9.19
C GLY A 91 1.96 15.70 -10.32
N GLU A 92 1.63 14.44 -10.02
CA GLU A 92 1.15 13.48 -11.01
C GLU A 92 -0.32 13.12 -10.80
N ASN A 93 -1.02 12.91 -11.92
CA ASN A 93 -2.40 12.43 -11.91
C ASN A 93 -2.43 10.93 -11.52
N PRO A 94 -3.12 10.52 -10.44
CA PRO A 94 -3.22 9.12 -10.05
C PRO A 94 -3.81 8.20 -11.12
N LEU A 95 -4.66 8.72 -12.01
CA LEU A 95 -5.18 7.98 -13.16
C LEU A 95 -4.05 7.62 -14.13
N ALA A 96 -3.11 8.54 -14.37
CA ALA A 96 -1.96 8.30 -15.22
C ALA A 96 -0.93 7.37 -14.57
N ILE A 97 -0.78 7.44 -13.24
CA ILE A 97 0.06 6.48 -12.48
C ILE A 97 -0.49 5.07 -12.63
N TYR A 98 -1.81 4.89 -12.46
CA TYR A 98 -2.47 3.61 -12.69
C TYR A 98 -2.19 3.10 -14.11
N ASP A 99 -2.36 3.95 -15.13
CA ASP A 99 -2.22 3.54 -16.53
C ASP A 99 -0.77 3.09 -16.83
N LYS A 100 0.24 3.74 -16.24
CA LYS A 100 1.66 3.30 -16.31
C LYS A 100 1.89 1.95 -15.63
N LEU A 101 1.22 1.70 -14.50
CA LEU A 101 1.44 0.50 -13.69
C LEU A 101 0.69 -0.73 -14.17
N ASP A 102 -0.42 -0.60 -14.92
CA ASP A 102 -1.31 -1.74 -15.18
C ASP A 102 -0.59 -2.94 -15.81
N GLU A 103 0.16 -2.69 -16.90
CA GLU A 103 0.91 -3.72 -17.60
C GLU A 103 2.10 -4.22 -16.78
N TRP A 104 2.90 -3.30 -16.21
CA TRP A 104 4.09 -3.65 -15.43
C TRP A 104 3.75 -4.44 -14.15
N TRP A 105 2.66 -4.08 -13.46
CA TRP A 105 2.17 -4.80 -12.28
C TRP A 105 1.61 -6.16 -12.66
N GLY A 106 1.00 -6.28 -13.85
CA GLY A 106 0.61 -7.54 -14.45
C GLY A 106 -0.23 -8.41 -13.52
N ASN A 107 0.24 -9.64 -13.27
CA ASN A 107 -0.40 -10.65 -12.43
C ASN A 107 0.04 -10.64 -10.96
N ARG A 108 0.88 -9.68 -10.54
CA ARG A 108 1.42 -9.61 -9.17
C ARG A 108 0.32 -9.38 -8.11
N GLY A 109 -0.76 -8.70 -8.49
CA GLY A 109 -1.93 -8.54 -7.63
C GLY A 109 -2.94 -7.51 -8.13
N GLY A 110 -3.66 -6.91 -7.18
CA GLY A 110 -4.68 -5.91 -7.45
C GLY A 110 -4.08 -4.55 -7.80
N LEU A 111 -4.78 -3.82 -8.67
CA LEU A 111 -4.51 -2.42 -8.98
C LEU A 111 -5.86 -1.69 -9.10
N GLY A 112 -6.05 -0.61 -8.35
CA GLY A 112 -7.29 0.15 -8.31
C GLY A 112 -7.09 1.61 -8.72
N LYS A 113 -8.03 2.14 -9.51
CA LYS A 113 -8.02 3.50 -10.06
C LYS A 113 -8.91 4.42 -9.25
N SER A 114 -8.37 5.56 -8.81
CA SER A 114 -9.11 6.65 -8.17
C SER A 114 -8.57 8.00 -8.68
N SER A 115 -9.38 9.06 -8.63
CA SER A 115 -8.92 10.41 -9.00
C SER A 115 -7.94 11.00 -7.98
N THR A 116 -7.83 10.42 -6.78
CA THR A 116 -7.02 10.97 -5.67
C THR A 116 -5.84 10.07 -5.27
N PHE A 117 -5.88 8.78 -5.62
CA PHE A 117 -4.81 7.82 -5.33
C PHE A 117 -4.80 6.66 -6.33
N THR A 118 -3.72 5.89 -6.33
CA THR A 118 -3.61 4.59 -6.97
C THR A 118 -3.50 3.53 -5.87
N HIS A 119 -4.26 2.45 -6.01
CA HIS A 119 -4.22 1.32 -5.09
C HIS A 119 -3.39 0.18 -5.66
N ILE A 120 -2.54 -0.46 -4.86
CA ILE A 120 -1.93 -1.77 -5.17
C ILE A 120 -2.12 -2.76 -4.03
N ASP A 121 -2.15 -4.06 -4.34
CA ASP A 121 -2.09 -5.13 -3.34
C ASP A 121 -1.42 -6.41 -3.85
N LEU A 122 -1.08 -7.33 -2.94
CA LEU A 122 -0.44 -8.62 -3.24
C LEU A 122 -1.42 -9.81 -3.19
N ARG A 123 -2.66 -9.66 -3.67
CA ARG A 123 -3.65 -10.77 -3.68
C ARG A 123 -3.27 -11.99 -4.52
N GLY A 124 -2.14 -11.95 -5.23
CA GLY A 124 -1.58 -13.08 -5.99
C GLY A 124 -2.24 -13.33 -7.34
N THR A 125 -3.24 -12.54 -7.72
CA THR A 125 -3.91 -12.59 -9.02
C THR A 125 -4.24 -11.20 -9.53
N ARG A 126 -4.28 -11.03 -10.85
CA ARG A 126 -4.66 -9.77 -11.50
C ARG A 126 -6.12 -9.42 -11.15
N SER A 127 -6.30 -8.23 -10.59
CA SER A 127 -7.62 -7.63 -10.35
C SER A 127 -7.55 -6.13 -10.64
N ARG A 128 -8.53 -5.59 -11.36
CA ARG A 128 -8.61 -4.17 -11.74
C ARG A 128 -9.99 -3.61 -11.44
N TRP A 129 -10.06 -2.41 -10.87
CA TRP A 129 -11.33 -1.75 -10.54
C TRP A 129 -11.15 -0.23 -10.44
N THR A 130 -12.28 0.47 -10.41
CA THR A 130 -12.37 1.91 -10.18
C THR A 130 -13.13 2.15 -8.87
N TYR A 131 -12.66 3.10 -8.07
CA TYR A 131 -13.32 3.56 -6.85
C TYR A 131 -14.44 4.57 -7.12
#